data_AF-A0A9X8UIT3-F1
#
_entry.id   AF-A0A9X8UIT3-F1
#
_cell.length_a   1.000
_cell.length_b   1.000
_cell.length_c   1.000
_cell.angle_alpha   90.00
_cell.angle_beta   90.00
_cell.angle_gamma   90.00
#
_symmetry.space_group_name_H-M   'P 1'
#
loop_
_entity.id
_entity.type
_entity.pdbx_description
1 polymer ?
#
loop_
_entity_poly.entity_id
_entity_poly.type
_entity_poly.pdbx_seq_one_letter_code
_entity_poly.pdbx_strand_id
1 'polypeptide(L)'
;MLLALPAAAAGQVSVQVEGGSTSEYGVDIPFARSPRAQDYIFALYGGGTATGVPEVQARVRIMEDGEVSVHLPLRYDFAEPGAWTLAVTAQVQSGRGGLDRARSVEHTFELPPTCGCAAGTKGAFYAGEGTAASPFLVASPQQLQHINDGSHLESGQYFLQVSDLDCSVYDNWIAVGSDQPFRGVYDGGGRRIKNLTMTGSATYCGVFGQLGGATIQNLGVDASCSFNLEQGLIGGGIVAQSSRGDNQIRQCFSEADIRILDTQGNTVRMGGILGNSEGGELTLQNCYSSATLTVGDVQHIHLGGILGYRSGNDAALTGNYFDGILRPGSATCFAQGGILGYLISSGASKFAANYWSSASGAAHGVGTDVYGNVGVNTGCPPLSAQQMGTQADYAGFDFERIWRWDGTKGRPVLRVFDQEETVG
;
A
#
# COMPACT_ATOMS: atom_id res chain seq x y z
N MET A 1 21.88 26.86 6.84
CA MET A 1 22.80 26.49 5.77
C MET A 1 21.96 25.91 4.64
N LEU A 2 21.34 26.81 3.85
CA LEU A 2 20.57 26.46 2.65
C LEU A 2 21.58 26.21 1.54
N LEU A 3 21.66 24.97 1.04
CA LEU A 3 22.31 24.69 -0.23
C LEU A 3 21.28 24.90 -1.34
N ALA A 4 21.24 26.13 -1.84
CA ALA A 4 20.72 26.41 -3.17
C ALA A 4 21.62 25.70 -4.19
N LEU A 5 21.05 24.80 -4.99
CA LEU A 5 21.68 24.32 -6.21
C LEU A 5 21.45 25.37 -7.32
N PRO A 6 22.48 25.70 -8.10
CA PRO A 6 22.40 26.75 -9.11
C PRO A 6 21.59 26.29 -10.33
N ALA A 7 20.90 27.24 -10.92
CA ALA A 7 20.38 27.14 -12.28
C ALA A 7 21.52 26.83 -13.28
N ALA A 8 21.16 26.08 -14.32
CA ALA A 8 21.90 25.80 -15.56
C ALA A 8 23.05 24.79 -15.48
N ALA A 9 22.71 23.51 -15.59
CA ALA A 9 23.37 22.68 -16.60
C ALA A 9 22.74 23.04 -17.96
N ALA A 10 23.52 23.57 -18.90
CA ALA A 10 23.08 23.81 -20.27
C ALA A 10 22.82 22.44 -20.94
N GLY A 11 21.61 21.91 -20.76
CA GLY A 11 21.23 20.56 -21.15
C GLY A 11 21.15 20.38 -22.66
N GLN A 12 21.77 19.32 -23.17
CA GLN A 12 21.79 18.90 -24.58
C GLN A 12 20.38 18.66 -25.16
N VAL A 13 19.41 18.36 -24.28
CA VAL A 13 17.98 18.22 -24.53
C VAL A 13 17.21 19.03 -23.48
N SER A 14 16.19 19.77 -23.89
CA SER A 14 15.22 20.37 -22.96
C SER A 14 13.82 19.87 -23.26
N VAL A 15 13.13 19.34 -22.25
CA VAL A 15 11.75 18.84 -22.34
C VAL A 15 10.85 19.75 -21.51
N GLN A 16 9.78 20.27 -22.11
CA GLN A 16 8.75 21.07 -21.45
C GLN A 16 7.38 20.44 -21.69
N VAL A 17 6.84 19.80 -20.67
CA VAL A 17 5.56 19.09 -20.73
C VAL A 17 4.41 20.11 -20.71
N GLU A 18 3.46 19.95 -21.62
CA GLU A 18 2.24 20.76 -21.61
C GLU A 18 1.37 20.36 -20.40
N GLY A 19 0.96 21.36 -19.60
CA GLY A 19 0.30 21.14 -18.31
C GLY A 19 1.24 21.13 -17.10
N GLY A 20 2.56 21.16 -17.30
CA GLY A 20 3.53 21.39 -16.22
C GLY A 20 3.79 20.21 -15.28
N SER A 21 3.28 19.02 -15.58
CA SER A 21 3.50 17.82 -14.76
C SER A 21 4.97 17.40 -14.82
N THR A 22 5.62 17.39 -13.65
CA THR A 22 6.99 16.89 -13.46
C THR A 22 6.91 15.57 -12.70
N SER A 23 6.68 14.48 -13.40
CA SER A 23 6.84 13.14 -12.83
C SER A 23 8.28 12.68 -13.06
N GLU A 24 8.89 12.00 -12.09
CA GLU A 24 10.14 11.25 -12.34
C GLU A 24 9.86 9.96 -13.12
N TYR A 25 8.60 9.55 -13.20
CA TYR A 25 8.15 8.40 -13.97
C TYR A 25 7.82 8.80 -15.40
N GLY A 26 8.27 8.02 -16.37
CA GLY A 26 8.12 8.33 -17.79
C GLY A 26 8.75 7.30 -18.71
N VAL A 27 8.76 7.60 -20.00
CA VAL A 27 9.39 6.77 -21.03
C VAL A 27 10.65 7.47 -21.54
N ASP A 28 11.76 6.74 -21.54
CA ASP A 28 13.01 7.19 -22.17
C ASP A 28 13.05 6.79 -23.64
N ILE A 29 13.16 7.78 -24.52
CA ILE A 29 13.07 7.59 -25.97
C ILE A 29 14.41 7.91 -26.61
N PRO A 30 15.14 6.92 -27.15
CA PRO A 30 16.33 7.20 -27.94
C PRO A 30 15.92 7.92 -29.24
N PHE A 31 16.51 9.08 -29.49
CA PHE A 31 16.14 9.93 -30.62
C PHE A 31 17.34 10.65 -31.22
N ALA A 32 17.46 10.64 -32.54
CA ALA A 32 18.44 11.42 -33.29
C ALA A 32 17.72 12.54 -34.06
N ARG A 33 18.11 13.80 -33.80
CA ARG A 33 17.45 14.96 -34.43
C ARG A 33 17.73 15.04 -35.93
N SER A 34 16.77 15.58 -36.67
CA SER A 34 17.03 16.00 -38.04
C SER A 34 18.03 17.17 -38.06
N PRO A 35 18.97 17.23 -39.02
CA PRO A 35 19.83 18.41 -39.20
C PRO A 35 19.05 19.71 -39.47
N ARG A 36 17.78 19.57 -39.86
CA ARG A 36 16.89 20.67 -40.28
C ARG A 36 15.89 21.12 -39.21
N ALA A 37 15.89 20.49 -38.03
CA ALA A 37 14.97 20.84 -36.95
C ALA A 37 15.65 20.71 -35.58
N GLN A 38 15.43 21.71 -34.72
CA GLN A 38 15.92 21.73 -33.34
C GLN A 38 14.76 21.69 -32.33
N ASP A 39 13.56 22.08 -32.74
CA ASP A 39 12.36 22.11 -31.92
C ASP A 39 11.37 21.03 -32.40
N TYR A 40 10.82 20.27 -31.46
CA TYR A 40 9.92 19.16 -31.69
C TYR A 40 8.73 19.21 -30.72
N ILE A 41 7.62 18.59 -31.11
CA ILE A 41 6.53 18.22 -30.21
C ILE A 41 6.48 16.71 -30.16
N PHE A 42 6.65 16.15 -28.97
CA PHE A 42 6.49 14.73 -28.69
C PHE A 42 5.12 14.52 -28.06
N ALA A 43 4.32 13.61 -28.58
CA ALA A 43 3.04 13.23 -28.02
C ALA A 43 2.96 11.70 -27.95
N LEU A 44 2.76 11.15 -26.76
CA LEU A 44 2.70 9.71 -26.52
C LEU A 44 1.25 9.29 -26.28
N TYR A 45 0.82 8.24 -26.97
CA TYR A 45 -0.54 7.70 -26.92
C TYR A 45 -0.51 6.24 -26.51
N GLY A 46 -1.46 5.82 -25.69
CA GLY A 46 -1.73 4.41 -25.46
C GLY A 46 -2.32 3.76 -26.72
N GLY A 47 -1.85 2.55 -27.06
CA GLY A 47 -2.33 1.77 -28.20
C GLY A 47 -1.50 1.93 -29.48
N GLY A 48 -1.95 1.27 -30.54
CA GLY A 48 -1.24 1.18 -31.82
C GLY A 48 -1.45 2.36 -32.79
N THR A 49 -2.11 3.44 -32.37
CA THR A 49 -2.39 4.60 -33.23
C THR A 49 -2.37 5.91 -32.44
N ALA A 50 -1.91 7.02 -33.02
CA ALA A 50 -1.98 8.35 -32.40
C ALA A 50 -3.38 8.97 -32.53
N THR A 51 -4.34 8.48 -31.74
CA THR A 51 -5.73 8.97 -31.74
C THR A 51 -6.20 9.38 -30.35
N GLY A 52 -6.98 10.46 -30.27
CA GLY A 52 -7.52 10.96 -29.00
C GLY A 52 -6.61 11.98 -28.29
N VAL A 53 -6.69 12.01 -26.96
CA VAL A 53 -5.85 12.87 -26.11
C VAL A 53 -4.56 12.11 -25.79
N PRO A 54 -3.37 12.68 -26.02
CA PRO A 54 -2.12 12.02 -25.65
C PRO A 54 -1.98 11.93 -24.12
N GLU A 55 -1.35 10.86 -23.68
CA GLU A 55 -1.01 10.63 -22.26
C GLU A 55 0.00 11.63 -21.73
N VAL A 56 0.93 12.02 -22.60
CA VAL A 56 1.86 13.12 -22.38
C VAL A 56 2.14 13.83 -23.70
N GLN A 57 2.17 15.16 -23.64
CA GLN A 57 2.63 16.01 -24.73
C GLN A 57 3.71 16.95 -24.21
N ALA A 58 4.83 17.02 -24.91
CA ALA A 58 5.97 17.84 -24.52
C ALA A 58 6.62 18.56 -25.70
N ARG A 59 7.05 19.80 -25.46
CA ARG A 59 7.94 20.55 -26.34
C ARG A 59 9.37 20.15 -26.03
N VAL A 60 10.05 19.61 -27.03
CA VAL A 60 11.40 19.08 -26.89
C VAL A 60 12.33 19.88 -27.79
N ARG A 61 13.41 20.43 -27.22
CA ARG A 61 14.49 21.06 -27.98
C ARG A 61 15.76 20.25 -27.84
N ILE A 62 16.42 19.97 -28.96
CA ILE A 62 17.64 19.15 -29.03
C ILE A 62 18.71 19.95 -29.77
N MET A 63 19.87 20.15 -29.13
CA MET A 63 20.93 21.02 -29.66
C MET A 63 22.06 20.25 -30.34
N GLU A 64 22.42 19.05 -29.86
CA GLU A 64 23.52 18.26 -30.41
C GLU A 64 23.11 17.41 -31.62
N ASP A 65 24.08 17.13 -32.49
CA ASP A 65 23.96 16.12 -33.54
C ASP A 65 24.40 14.76 -32.95
N GLY A 66 23.53 13.76 -32.98
CA GLY A 66 23.76 12.46 -32.35
C GLY A 66 22.47 11.86 -31.79
N GLU A 67 22.56 10.64 -31.27
CA GLU A 67 21.48 10.00 -30.52
C GLU A 67 21.47 10.54 -29.08
N VAL A 68 20.30 10.97 -28.61
CA VAL A 68 20.05 11.45 -27.25
C VAL A 68 18.88 10.68 -26.65
N SER A 69 18.81 10.58 -25.33
CA SER A 69 17.61 10.07 -24.65
C SER A 69 16.68 11.22 -24.30
N VAL A 70 15.41 11.13 -24.73
CA VAL A 70 14.34 12.09 -24.39
C VAL A 70 13.41 11.43 -23.39
N HIS A 71 13.41 11.91 -22.15
CA HIS A 71 12.49 11.45 -21.11
C HIS A 71 11.12 12.14 -21.22
N LEU A 72 10.05 11.38 -21.41
CA LEU A 72 8.67 11.88 -21.39
C LEU A 72 7.96 11.45 -20.10
N PRO A 73 7.68 12.36 -19.16
CA PRO A 73 7.07 12.00 -17.90
C PRO A 73 5.59 11.66 -18.06
N LEU A 74 5.17 10.57 -17.44
CA LEU A 74 3.82 10.06 -17.45
C LEU A 74 3.12 10.37 -16.13
N ARG A 75 1.83 10.75 -16.21
CA ARG A 75 1.02 11.20 -15.06
C ARG A 75 0.57 10.04 -14.15
N TYR A 76 0.54 8.82 -14.66
CA TYR A 76 0.14 7.61 -13.93
C TYR A 76 0.79 6.38 -14.59
N ASP A 77 1.03 5.33 -13.80
CA ASP A 77 1.58 4.06 -14.30
C ASP A 77 0.50 3.29 -15.06
N PHE A 78 0.86 2.82 -16.26
CA PHE A 78 -0.10 2.27 -17.21
C PHE A 78 -0.47 0.86 -16.80
N ALA A 79 -1.73 0.68 -16.42
CA ALA A 79 -2.25 -0.65 -16.16
C ALA A 79 -2.13 -1.53 -17.42
N GLU A 80 -2.42 -1.01 -18.63
CA GLU A 80 -2.09 -1.57 -19.96
C GLU A 80 -2.24 -0.48 -21.06
N PRO A 81 -1.32 -0.35 -22.03
CA PRO A 81 -1.38 -1.19 -23.23
C PRO A 81 -0.02 -1.74 -23.69
N GLY A 82 -0.04 -2.97 -24.22
CA GLY A 82 1.14 -3.63 -24.79
C GLY A 82 1.76 -2.92 -26.00
N ALA A 83 1.07 -1.95 -26.61
CA ALA A 83 1.57 -1.14 -27.71
C ALA A 83 1.39 0.35 -27.41
N TRP A 84 2.41 1.13 -27.76
CA TRP A 84 2.51 2.58 -27.58
C TRP A 84 2.74 3.24 -28.91
N THR A 85 2.16 4.42 -29.13
CA THR A 85 2.43 5.21 -30.33
C THR A 85 2.99 6.57 -29.95
N LEU A 86 4.22 6.84 -30.37
CA LEU A 86 4.84 8.14 -30.28
C LEU A 86 4.63 8.91 -31.58
N ALA A 87 3.99 10.07 -31.50
CA ALA A 87 3.93 11.04 -32.59
C ALA A 87 4.97 12.16 -32.34
N VAL A 88 5.94 12.28 -33.25
CA VAL A 88 6.96 13.34 -33.20
C VAL A 88 6.72 14.33 -34.33
N THR A 89 6.40 15.58 -33.98
CA THR A 89 6.22 16.67 -34.94
C THR A 89 7.42 17.60 -34.93
N ALA A 90 8.23 17.54 -35.99
CA ALA A 90 9.33 18.47 -36.20
C ALA A 90 8.80 19.86 -36.56
N GLN A 91 9.22 20.88 -35.81
CA GLN A 91 8.83 22.27 -36.04
C GLN A 91 9.76 22.94 -37.06
N VAL A 92 9.22 23.90 -37.80
CA VAL A 92 10.00 24.68 -38.76
C VAL A 92 10.95 25.62 -38.00
N GLN A 93 12.24 25.55 -38.32
CA GLN A 93 13.23 26.46 -37.75
C GLN A 93 12.92 27.92 -38.08
N SER A 94 13.23 28.80 -37.13
CA SER A 94 13.13 30.25 -37.32
C SER A 94 13.89 30.68 -38.58
N GLY A 95 13.26 31.48 -39.45
CA GLY A 95 13.84 31.93 -40.72
C GLY A 95 13.61 31.01 -41.93
N ARG A 96 12.98 29.83 -41.76
CA ARG A 96 12.63 28.92 -42.87
C ARG A 96 11.13 28.81 -43.18
N GLY A 97 10.32 29.71 -42.61
CA GLY A 97 8.88 29.82 -42.86
C GLY A 97 8.59 30.19 -44.32
N GLY A 98 8.48 29.18 -45.18
CA GLY A 98 8.32 29.33 -46.63
C GLY A 98 9.09 28.27 -47.43
N LEU A 99 10.16 27.69 -46.87
CA LEU A 99 10.95 26.63 -47.49
C LEU A 99 10.62 25.24 -46.92
N ASP A 100 10.20 25.19 -45.66
CA ASP A 100 9.89 23.94 -44.97
C ASP A 100 8.47 23.94 -44.41
N ARG A 101 7.97 22.74 -44.12
CA ARG A 101 6.69 22.50 -43.45
C ARG A 101 6.93 21.59 -42.25
N ALA A 102 6.16 21.80 -41.19
CA ALA A 102 6.15 20.88 -40.07
C ALA A 102 5.74 19.48 -40.56
N ARG A 103 6.38 18.45 -40.02
CA ARG A 103 6.11 17.06 -40.38
C ARG A 103 5.99 16.24 -39.12
N SER A 104 4.92 15.44 -39.04
CA SER A 104 4.73 14.42 -38.01
C SER A 104 5.17 13.05 -38.54
N VAL A 105 5.78 12.26 -37.67
CA VAL A 105 6.05 10.84 -37.86
C VAL A 105 5.53 10.10 -36.65
N GLU A 106 4.81 9.01 -36.88
CA GLU A 106 4.34 8.10 -35.85
C GLU A 106 5.24 6.86 -35.82
N HIS A 107 5.56 6.41 -34.61
CA HIS A 107 6.27 5.16 -34.38
C HIS A 107 5.56 4.37 -33.29
N THR A 108 5.21 3.12 -33.61
CA THR A 108 4.61 2.19 -32.67
C THR A 108 5.67 1.27 -32.10
N PHE A 109 5.68 1.09 -30.78
CA PHE A 109 6.62 0.24 -30.05
C PHE A 109 5.92 -0.44 -28.88
N GLU A 110 6.55 -1.47 -28.32
CA GLU A 110 6.13 -2.12 -27.08
C GLU A 110 7.12 -1.76 -25.97
N LEU A 111 6.63 -1.51 -24.76
CA LEU A 111 7.50 -1.36 -23.59
C LEU A 111 7.56 -2.71 -22.87
N PRO A 112 8.75 -3.29 -22.67
CA PRO A 112 8.86 -4.48 -21.83
C PRO A 112 8.61 -4.10 -20.35
N PRO A 113 8.02 -5.00 -19.54
CA PRO A 113 7.97 -4.81 -18.11
C PRO A 113 9.36 -4.67 -17.50
N THR A 114 9.52 -3.77 -16.53
CA THR A 114 10.77 -3.59 -15.78
C THR A 114 11.00 -4.71 -14.77
N CYS A 115 9.94 -5.40 -14.36
CA CYS A 115 10.00 -6.49 -13.40
C CYS A 115 10.46 -7.84 -13.96
N GLY A 116 10.94 -7.88 -15.22
CA GLY A 116 11.48 -9.09 -15.85
C GLY A 116 10.42 -10.10 -16.31
N CYS A 117 9.13 -9.81 -16.14
CA CYS A 117 8.03 -10.62 -16.67
C CYS A 117 7.93 -10.49 -18.20
N ALA A 118 7.33 -11.49 -18.84
CA ALA A 118 7.05 -11.43 -20.28
C ALA A 118 6.13 -10.25 -20.61
N ALA A 119 6.34 -9.61 -21.77
CA ALA A 119 5.46 -8.57 -22.27
C ALA A 119 4.02 -9.07 -22.38
N GLY A 120 3.05 -8.24 -21.97
CA GLY A 120 1.63 -8.61 -21.92
C GLY A 120 1.23 -9.43 -20.68
N THR A 121 2.13 -9.67 -19.73
CA THR A 121 1.75 -10.19 -18.41
C THR A 121 0.83 -9.19 -17.71
N LYS A 122 -0.40 -9.62 -17.39
CA LYS A 122 -1.40 -8.79 -16.73
C LYS A 122 -0.88 -8.27 -15.38
N GLY A 123 -0.91 -6.95 -15.20
CA GLY A 123 -0.47 -6.30 -13.96
C GLY A 123 1.05 -6.28 -13.77
N ALA A 124 1.84 -6.58 -14.80
CA ALA A 124 3.28 -6.43 -14.73
C ALA A 124 3.68 -4.99 -14.41
N PHE A 125 4.86 -4.81 -13.80
CA PHE A 125 5.39 -3.50 -13.48
C PHE A 125 6.17 -2.94 -14.67
N TYR A 126 5.87 -1.69 -15.00
CA TYR A 126 6.55 -0.93 -16.05
C TYR A 126 7.38 0.24 -15.47
N ALA A 127 7.35 0.37 -14.15
CA ALA A 127 7.96 1.45 -13.39
C ALA A 127 8.79 0.87 -12.26
N GLY A 128 10.02 1.35 -12.11
CA GLY A 128 10.91 0.93 -11.03
C GLY A 128 11.65 -0.38 -11.31
N GLU A 129 12.67 -0.66 -10.52
CA GLU A 129 13.54 -1.84 -10.63
C GLU A 129 13.34 -2.82 -9.46
N GLY A 130 12.34 -2.56 -8.60
CA GLY A 130 12.08 -3.36 -7.39
C GLY A 130 13.10 -3.14 -6.29
N THR A 131 13.93 -2.09 -6.35
CA THR A 131 14.96 -1.78 -5.35
C THR A 131 14.50 -0.68 -4.41
N ALA A 132 15.18 -0.49 -3.27
CA ALA A 132 14.85 0.58 -2.33
C ALA A 132 14.92 1.99 -2.95
N ALA A 133 15.83 2.20 -3.90
CA ALA A 133 16.00 3.50 -4.59
C ALA A 133 15.04 3.66 -5.79
N SER A 134 14.54 2.55 -6.31
CA SER A 134 13.66 2.49 -7.48
C SER A 134 12.63 1.38 -7.28
N PRO A 135 11.64 1.57 -6.38
CA PRO A 135 10.64 0.56 -6.07
C PRO A 135 9.70 0.36 -7.26
N PHE A 136 9.13 -0.84 -7.40
CA PHE A 136 8.05 -1.06 -8.34
C PHE A 136 6.84 -0.23 -7.94
N LEU A 137 6.25 0.51 -8.89
CA LEU A 137 5.10 1.35 -8.60
C LEU A 137 3.81 0.54 -8.71
N VAL A 138 2.95 0.66 -7.71
CA VAL A 138 1.65 -0.01 -7.66
C VAL A 138 0.58 1.06 -7.85
N ALA A 139 0.04 1.16 -9.06
CA ALA A 139 -0.98 2.14 -9.42
C ALA A 139 -2.35 1.50 -9.73
N SER A 140 -2.41 0.17 -9.80
CA SER A 140 -3.62 -0.58 -10.13
C SER A 140 -3.83 -1.82 -9.24
N PRO A 141 -5.07 -2.25 -9.05
CA PRO A 141 -5.38 -3.53 -8.39
C PRO A 141 -4.69 -4.72 -9.05
N GLN A 142 -4.51 -4.69 -10.38
CA GLN A 142 -3.85 -5.75 -11.14
C GLN A 142 -2.38 -5.87 -10.77
N GLN A 143 -1.68 -4.76 -10.60
CA GLN A 143 -0.30 -4.74 -10.13
C GLN A 143 -0.17 -5.23 -8.68
N LEU A 144 -1.08 -4.81 -7.80
CA LEU A 144 -1.12 -5.33 -6.42
C LEU A 144 -1.32 -6.85 -6.42
N GLN A 145 -2.23 -7.38 -7.25
CA GLN A 145 -2.45 -8.81 -7.38
C GLN A 145 -1.25 -9.53 -8.01
N HIS A 146 -0.52 -8.86 -8.92
CA HIS A 146 0.66 -9.41 -9.61
C HIS A 146 1.85 -9.64 -8.67
N ILE A 147 1.90 -9.00 -7.49
CA ILE A 147 2.90 -9.29 -6.45
C ILE A 147 2.88 -10.78 -6.02
N ASN A 148 1.78 -11.50 -6.24
CA ASN A 148 1.73 -12.95 -6.01
C ASN A 148 2.60 -13.79 -6.97
N ASP A 149 3.21 -13.20 -8.00
CA ASP A 149 4.28 -13.88 -8.73
C ASP A 149 5.45 -14.17 -7.77
N GLY A 150 5.95 -15.41 -7.78
CA GLY A 150 6.96 -15.86 -6.84
C GLY A 150 8.25 -15.02 -6.85
N SER A 151 8.59 -14.40 -7.98
CA SER A 151 9.76 -13.52 -8.08
C SER A 151 9.63 -12.23 -7.26
N HIS A 152 8.38 -11.79 -7.00
CA HIS A 152 8.06 -10.55 -6.27
C HIS A 152 7.86 -10.76 -4.78
N LEU A 153 7.73 -12.02 -4.33
CA LEU A 153 7.54 -12.37 -2.92
C LEU A 153 8.85 -12.45 -2.13
N GLU A 154 10.00 -12.47 -2.82
CA GLU A 154 11.32 -12.63 -2.22
C GLU A 154 11.82 -11.38 -1.48
N SER A 155 12.86 -11.55 -0.66
CA SER A 155 13.48 -10.42 0.04
C SER A 155 14.22 -9.52 -0.95
N GLY A 156 14.34 -8.23 -0.59
CA GLY A 156 14.99 -7.24 -1.45
C GLY A 156 14.09 -6.67 -2.55
N GLN A 157 12.82 -7.08 -2.61
CA GLN A 157 11.79 -6.49 -3.45
C GLN A 157 11.11 -5.31 -2.74
N TYR A 158 10.94 -4.18 -3.45
CA TYR A 158 10.35 -2.95 -2.93
C TYR A 158 9.22 -2.47 -3.83
N PHE A 159 8.09 -2.13 -3.21
CA PHE A 159 6.87 -1.67 -3.87
C PHE A 159 6.40 -0.36 -3.24
N LEU A 160 5.97 0.58 -4.07
CA LEU A 160 5.39 1.85 -3.65
C LEU A 160 4.02 2.05 -4.31
N GLN A 161 2.97 2.12 -3.52
CA GLN A 161 1.65 2.47 -4.00
C GLN A 161 1.56 3.97 -4.26
N VAL A 162 1.17 4.34 -5.48
CA VAL A 162 1.18 5.73 -5.95
C VAL A 162 -0.23 6.32 -6.11
N SER A 163 -1.26 5.49 -6.12
CA SER A 163 -2.67 5.87 -6.23
C SER A 163 -3.54 5.11 -5.21
N ASP A 164 -4.73 5.64 -4.92
CA ASP A 164 -5.77 4.82 -4.28
C ASP A 164 -6.18 3.70 -5.26
N LEU A 165 -6.35 2.49 -4.75
CA LEU A 165 -6.68 1.31 -5.55
C LEU A 165 -8.14 0.92 -5.33
N ASP A 166 -8.92 0.88 -6.40
CA ASP A 166 -10.29 0.36 -6.40
C ASP A 166 -10.30 -1.10 -6.86
N CYS A 167 -10.38 -2.02 -5.91
CA CYS A 167 -10.31 -3.46 -6.15
C CYS A 167 -11.63 -4.08 -6.65
N SER A 168 -12.64 -3.29 -7.02
CA SER A 168 -13.94 -3.81 -7.52
C SER A 168 -13.83 -4.62 -8.81
N VAL A 169 -12.68 -4.60 -9.49
CA VAL A 169 -12.37 -5.45 -10.64
C VAL A 169 -12.20 -6.94 -10.26
N TYR A 170 -12.07 -7.24 -8.97
CA TYR A 170 -11.98 -8.59 -8.43
C TYR A 170 -13.25 -8.93 -7.64
N ASP A 171 -13.97 -9.97 -8.07
CA ASP A 171 -15.13 -10.48 -7.31
C ASP A 171 -14.70 -11.07 -5.95
N ASN A 172 -13.52 -11.68 -5.92
CA ASN A 172 -12.93 -12.29 -4.73
C ASN A 172 -11.41 -12.13 -4.74
N TRP A 173 -10.89 -11.43 -3.75
CA TRP A 173 -9.47 -11.15 -3.61
C TRP A 173 -8.67 -12.39 -3.18
N ILE A 174 -7.48 -12.54 -3.73
CA ILE A 174 -6.50 -13.54 -3.29
C ILE A 174 -5.37 -12.77 -2.60
N ALA A 175 -5.28 -12.97 -1.28
CA ALA A 175 -4.32 -12.26 -0.43
C ALA A 175 -2.88 -12.39 -0.94
N VAL A 176 -2.12 -11.29 -0.94
CA VAL A 176 -0.73 -11.27 -1.38
C VAL A 176 0.11 -12.14 -0.45
N GLY A 177 0.80 -13.12 -1.01
CA GLY A 177 1.59 -14.09 -0.27
C GLY A 177 0.74 -15.12 0.50
N SER A 178 -0.41 -15.52 -0.05
CA SER A 178 -1.23 -16.61 0.51
C SER A 178 -0.51 -17.96 0.48
N ASP A 179 0.16 -18.26 -0.64
CA ASP A 179 0.80 -19.54 -0.92
C ASP A 179 2.26 -19.56 -0.46
N GLN A 180 2.95 -18.42 -0.60
CA GLN A 180 4.32 -18.20 -0.14
C GLN A 180 4.42 -16.88 0.61
N PRO A 181 5.14 -16.79 1.74
CA PRO A 181 5.23 -15.54 2.48
C PRO A 181 5.83 -14.41 1.65
N PHE A 182 5.22 -13.23 1.70
CA PHE A 182 5.83 -11.99 1.21
C PHE A 182 6.99 -11.60 2.12
N ARG A 183 8.15 -11.29 1.54
CA ARG A 183 9.40 -10.94 2.25
C ARG A 183 9.96 -9.57 1.85
N GLY A 184 9.23 -8.84 1.00
CA GLY A 184 9.62 -7.52 0.52
C GLY A 184 9.19 -6.37 1.42
N VAL A 185 9.27 -5.17 0.87
CA VAL A 185 8.74 -3.93 1.46
C VAL A 185 7.59 -3.43 0.60
N TYR A 186 6.43 -3.25 1.20
CA TYR A 186 5.29 -2.58 0.58
C TYR A 186 5.02 -1.27 1.31
N ASP A 187 5.31 -0.15 0.65
CA ASP A 187 4.94 1.18 1.11
C ASP A 187 3.64 1.61 0.42
N GLY A 188 2.58 1.77 1.19
CA GLY A 188 1.28 2.24 0.72
C GLY A 188 1.28 3.71 0.27
N GLY A 189 2.36 4.47 0.49
CA GLY A 189 2.48 5.84 0.01
C GLY A 189 1.43 6.81 0.58
N GLY A 190 0.76 6.46 1.68
CA GLY A 190 -0.38 7.21 2.20
C GLY A 190 -1.65 7.07 1.35
N ARG A 191 -1.80 5.95 0.64
CA ARG A 191 -2.93 5.64 -0.24
C ARG A 191 -3.80 4.52 0.32
N ARG A 192 -5.03 4.46 -0.18
CA ARG A 192 -6.08 3.54 0.27
C ARG A 192 -6.31 2.41 -0.73
N ILE A 193 -6.63 1.23 -0.20
CA ILE A 193 -7.28 0.13 -0.92
C ILE A 193 -8.77 0.20 -0.61
N LYS A 194 -9.60 0.15 -1.65
CA LYS A 194 -11.06 0.29 -1.61
C LYS A 194 -11.72 -0.90 -2.29
N ASN A 195 -12.95 -1.21 -1.88
CA ASN A 195 -13.86 -2.18 -2.50
C ASN A 195 -13.26 -3.59 -2.68
N LEU A 196 -12.25 -3.96 -1.86
CA LEU A 196 -11.68 -5.29 -1.85
C LEU A 196 -12.61 -6.23 -1.09
N THR A 197 -13.01 -7.33 -1.72
CA THR A 197 -13.91 -8.33 -1.15
C THR A 197 -13.22 -9.68 -0.99
N MET A 198 -13.47 -10.36 0.12
CA MET A 198 -13.14 -11.78 0.29
C MET A 198 -14.36 -12.54 0.83
N THR A 199 -14.74 -13.64 0.16
CA THR A 199 -15.90 -14.46 0.52
C THR A 199 -15.61 -15.97 0.41
N GLY A 200 -16.46 -16.78 1.02
CA GLY A 200 -16.37 -18.25 0.97
C GLY A 200 -15.32 -18.79 1.94
N SER A 201 -14.28 -19.45 1.41
CA SER A 201 -13.26 -20.15 2.20
C SER A 201 -11.86 -19.60 1.92
N ALA A 202 -11.15 -19.19 2.96
CA ALA A 202 -9.75 -18.79 2.88
C ALA A 202 -9.06 -18.94 4.24
N THR A 203 -7.88 -19.58 4.27
CA THR A 203 -7.08 -19.68 5.50
C THR A 203 -6.62 -18.29 5.98
N TYR A 204 -6.16 -17.46 5.05
CA TYR A 204 -5.57 -16.16 5.29
C TYR A 204 -6.45 -15.06 4.71
N CYS A 205 -7.01 -14.24 5.60
CA CYS A 205 -7.92 -13.16 5.26
C CYS A 205 -7.28 -11.80 5.50
N GLY A 206 -7.14 -11.00 4.45
CA GLY A 206 -6.52 -9.68 4.47
C GLY A 206 -6.00 -9.27 3.09
N VAL A 207 -5.45 -8.05 2.98
CA VAL A 207 -4.73 -7.64 1.75
C VAL A 207 -3.52 -8.55 1.52
N PHE A 208 -2.76 -8.80 2.59
CA PHE A 208 -1.61 -9.70 2.63
C PHE A 208 -1.95 -10.96 3.43
N GLY A 209 -1.61 -12.13 2.89
CA GLY A 209 -1.83 -13.42 3.51
C GLY A 209 -0.77 -13.71 4.55
N GLN A 210 0.48 -13.89 4.12
CA GLN A 210 1.59 -14.22 5.00
C GLN A 210 2.79 -13.29 4.80
N LEU A 211 3.42 -12.89 5.91
CA LEU A 211 4.70 -12.17 5.93
C LEU A 211 5.83 -13.06 6.46
N GLY A 212 7.03 -12.85 5.92
CA GLY A 212 8.24 -13.61 6.24
C GLY A 212 9.51 -12.75 6.25
N GLY A 213 9.60 -11.77 7.15
CA GLY A 213 10.70 -10.80 7.22
C GLY A 213 10.42 -9.55 6.38
N ALA A 214 9.15 -9.14 6.33
CA ALA A 214 8.66 -8.09 5.45
C ALA A 214 8.30 -6.81 6.20
N THR A 215 8.17 -5.71 5.44
CA THR A 215 7.65 -4.44 5.94
C THR A 215 6.41 -4.03 5.16
N ILE A 216 5.32 -3.73 5.87
CA ILE A 216 4.13 -3.07 5.33
C ILE A 216 3.99 -1.72 6.03
N GLN A 217 3.94 -0.63 5.27
CA GLN A 217 3.82 0.69 5.87
C GLN A 217 2.92 1.64 5.10
N ASN A 218 2.41 2.69 5.77
CA ASN A 218 1.66 3.80 5.16
C ASN A 218 0.45 3.37 4.32
N LEU A 219 -0.23 2.28 4.70
CA LEU A 219 -1.32 1.68 3.93
C LEU A 219 -2.66 1.80 4.65
N GLY A 220 -3.68 2.28 3.94
CA GLY A 220 -5.05 2.35 4.43
C GLY A 220 -5.93 1.31 3.75
N VAL A 221 -6.74 0.61 4.53
CA VAL A 221 -7.84 -0.23 4.01
C VAL A 221 -9.16 0.44 4.39
N ASP A 222 -9.88 0.88 3.36
CA ASP A 222 -11.09 1.67 3.47
C ASP A 222 -12.27 0.86 4.00
N ALA A 223 -13.25 1.54 4.59
CA ALA A 223 -14.49 0.94 5.08
C ALA A 223 -15.32 0.27 3.97
N SER A 224 -15.08 0.59 2.70
CA SER A 224 -15.75 -0.06 1.57
C SER A 224 -15.23 -1.49 1.28
N CYS A 225 -14.11 -1.90 1.87
CA CYS A 225 -13.63 -3.27 1.80
C CYS A 225 -14.42 -4.18 2.76
N SER A 226 -14.59 -5.45 2.38
CA SER A 226 -15.40 -6.40 3.15
C SER A 226 -14.79 -7.80 3.13
N PHE A 227 -14.51 -8.32 4.31
CA PHE A 227 -13.98 -9.66 4.50
C PHE A 227 -15.03 -10.54 5.19
N ASN A 228 -15.69 -11.44 4.45
CA ASN A 228 -16.80 -12.24 4.96
C ASN A 228 -16.64 -13.73 4.62
N LEU A 229 -15.95 -14.47 5.48
CA LEU A 229 -15.62 -15.87 5.27
C LEU A 229 -16.53 -16.81 6.07
N GLU A 230 -17.08 -17.80 5.37
CA GLU A 230 -17.81 -18.91 5.97
C GLU A 230 -16.84 -19.94 6.58
N GLN A 231 -15.65 -20.05 6.00
CA GLN A 231 -14.55 -20.90 6.47
C GLN A 231 -13.24 -20.10 6.44
N GLY A 232 -12.76 -19.65 7.59
CA GLY A 232 -11.49 -18.96 7.67
C GLY A 232 -10.83 -19.15 9.02
N LEU A 233 -9.50 -19.11 9.05
CA LEU A 233 -8.75 -19.40 10.27
C LEU A 233 -8.09 -18.15 10.83
N ILE A 234 -7.60 -17.28 9.96
CA ILE A 234 -6.78 -16.13 10.35
C ILE A 234 -7.22 -14.89 9.60
N GLY A 235 -7.57 -13.82 10.32
CA GLY A 235 -8.03 -12.57 9.74
C GLY A 235 -7.31 -11.33 10.26
N GLY A 236 -6.82 -10.51 9.34
CA GLY A 236 -6.37 -9.15 9.61
C GLY A 236 -6.62 -8.24 8.43
N GLY A 237 -7.19 -7.06 8.67
CA GLY A 237 -7.62 -6.16 7.59
C GLY A 237 -6.48 -5.76 6.66
N ILE A 238 -5.24 -5.74 7.17
CA ILE A 238 -4.02 -5.55 6.38
C ILE A 238 -3.32 -6.89 6.15
N VAL A 239 -3.00 -7.61 7.22
CA VAL A 239 -2.18 -8.83 7.18
C VAL A 239 -2.87 -9.96 7.93
N ALA A 240 -3.04 -11.13 7.34
CA ALA A 240 -3.56 -12.27 8.09
C ALA A 240 -2.50 -12.82 9.05
N GLN A 241 -1.32 -13.21 8.53
CA GLN A 241 -0.27 -13.86 9.31
C GLN A 241 1.10 -13.22 9.15
N SER A 242 1.77 -12.98 10.28
CA SER A 242 3.20 -12.74 10.38
C SER A 242 3.85 -14.03 10.88
N SER A 243 4.84 -14.55 10.17
CA SER A 243 5.53 -15.78 10.55
C SER A 243 6.97 -15.50 11.00
N ARG A 244 7.95 -15.96 10.23
CA ARG A 244 9.38 -15.86 10.53
C ARG A 244 9.96 -14.51 10.11
N GLY A 245 11.16 -14.19 10.62
CA GLY A 245 11.87 -12.95 10.31
C GLY A 245 11.42 -11.76 11.17
N ASP A 246 12.07 -10.62 10.97
CA ASP A 246 11.64 -9.35 11.56
C ASP A 246 10.52 -8.76 10.68
N ASN A 247 9.30 -8.77 11.19
CA ASN A 247 8.14 -8.26 10.46
C ASN A 247 7.70 -6.93 11.04
N GLN A 248 7.47 -5.95 10.15
CA GLN A 248 7.22 -4.57 10.53
C GLN A 248 5.92 -4.10 9.86
N ILE A 249 4.95 -3.70 10.66
CA ILE A 249 3.69 -3.12 10.17
C ILE A 249 3.55 -1.75 10.84
N ARG A 250 3.61 -0.67 10.05
CA ARG A 250 3.71 0.69 10.60
C ARG A 250 2.82 1.70 9.89
N GLN A 251 2.20 2.61 10.63
CA GLN A 251 1.41 3.70 10.04
C GLN A 251 0.35 3.17 9.07
N CYS A 252 -0.29 2.07 9.42
CA CYS A 252 -1.35 1.45 8.64
C CYS A 252 -2.70 1.56 9.36
N PHE A 253 -3.79 1.54 8.61
CA PHE A 253 -5.11 1.47 9.22
C PHE A 253 -6.07 0.58 8.46
N SER A 254 -7.06 0.04 9.16
CA SER A 254 -8.17 -0.69 8.55
C SER A 254 -9.50 -0.28 9.15
N GLU A 255 -10.39 0.22 8.30
CA GLU A 255 -11.79 0.52 8.62
C GLU A 255 -12.74 -0.58 8.09
N ALA A 256 -12.20 -1.66 7.51
CA ALA A 256 -12.97 -2.73 6.88
C ALA A 256 -13.46 -3.78 7.87
N ASP A 257 -14.75 -4.10 7.80
CA ASP A 257 -15.34 -5.14 8.64
C ASP A 257 -14.81 -6.53 8.26
N ILE A 258 -14.57 -7.34 9.28
CA ILE A 258 -14.10 -8.73 9.13
C ILE A 258 -15.08 -9.65 9.84
N ARG A 259 -15.58 -10.65 9.11
CA ARG A 259 -16.44 -11.71 9.62
C ARG A 259 -15.86 -13.07 9.25
N ILE A 260 -15.59 -13.91 10.24
CA ILE A 260 -15.13 -15.29 10.05
C ILE A 260 -16.03 -16.22 10.88
N LEU A 261 -16.72 -17.15 10.25
CA LEU A 261 -17.60 -18.09 10.94
C LEU A 261 -16.96 -19.42 11.30
N ASP A 262 -16.05 -19.92 10.45
CA ASP A 262 -15.44 -21.24 10.53
C ASP A 262 -16.33 -22.37 11.04
N THR A 263 -17.24 -22.84 10.18
CA THR A 263 -18.21 -23.90 10.51
C THR A 263 -17.58 -25.27 10.83
N GLN A 264 -16.26 -25.41 10.70
CA GLN A 264 -15.52 -26.63 11.04
C GLN A 264 -15.08 -26.67 12.50
N GLY A 265 -15.23 -25.56 13.24
CA GLY A 265 -14.92 -25.48 14.66
C GLY A 265 -13.43 -25.49 14.95
N ASN A 266 -12.58 -24.91 14.10
CA ASN A 266 -11.16 -24.78 14.41
C ASN A 266 -10.89 -23.56 15.31
N THR A 267 -9.62 -23.20 15.45
CA THR A 267 -9.19 -21.98 16.12
C THR A 267 -9.22 -20.81 15.15
N VAL A 268 -9.97 -19.76 15.48
CA VAL A 268 -9.98 -18.50 14.73
C VAL A 268 -9.10 -17.47 15.44
N ARG A 269 -8.20 -16.84 14.70
CA ARG A 269 -7.30 -15.77 15.16
C ARG A 269 -7.55 -14.51 14.36
N MET A 270 -8.03 -13.46 15.00
CA MET A 270 -8.48 -12.26 14.28
C MET A 270 -8.02 -10.97 14.97
N GLY A 271 -7.46 -10.06 14.17
CA GLY A 271 -7.13 -8.69 14.54
C GLY A 271 -7.64 -7.70 13.52
N GLY A 272 -7.84 -6.44 13.87
CA GLY A 272 -8.21 -5.41 12.90
C GLY A 272 -7.09 -5.13 11.88
N ILE A 273 -5.82 -5.28 12.31
CA ILE A 273 -4.64 -5.07 11.44
C ILE A 273 -3.93 -6.38 11.13
N LEU A 274 -3.63 -7.18 12.17
CA LEU A 274 -2.88 -8.43 12.05
C LEU A 274 -3.61 -9.57 12.77
N GLY A 275 -3.86 -10.69 12.09
CA GLY A 275 -4.57 -11.83 12.69
C GLY A 275 -3.69 -12.66 13.63
N ASN A 276 -2.56 -13.15 13.11
CA ASN A 276 -1.67 -14.09 13.77
C ASN A 276 -0.22 -13.65 13.64
N SER A 277 0.56 -13.74 14.72
CA SER A 277 2.01 -13.54 14.69
C SER A 277 2.72 -14.70 15.40
N GLU A 278 3.42 -15.55 14.63
CA GLU A 278 4.09 -16.74 15.12
C GLU A 278 5.58 -16.77 14.75
N GLY A 279 6.44 -16.71 15.78
CA GLY A 279 7.89 -16.62 15.62
C GLY A 279 8.35 -15.20 15.28
N GLY A 280 9.66 -15.05 15.08
CA GLY A 280 10.28 -13.78 14.69
C GLY A 280 10.13 -12.64 15.71
N GLU A 281 10.70 -11.49 15.36
CA GLU A 281 10.42 -10.21 16.00
C GLU A 281 9.22 -9.57 15.29
N LEU A 282 8.36 -8.89 16.06
CA LEU A 282 7.22 -8.15 15.51
C LEU A 282 7.29 -6.69 15.96
N THR A 283 7.29 -5.78 14.99
CA THR A 283 7.02 -4.36 15.22
C THR A 283 5.66 -3.99 14.64
N LEU A 284 4.72 -3.62 15.49
CA LEU A 284 3.40 -3.13 15.10
C LEU A 284 3.20 -1.74 15.70
N GLN A 285 3.34 -0.72 14.87
CA GLN A 285 3.53 0.64 15.35
C GLN A 285 2.65 1.67 14.64
N ASN A 286 2.04 2.56 15.42
CA ASN A 286 1.25 3.67 14.88
C ASN A 286 0.12 3.20 13.95
N CYS A 287 -0.53 2.09 14.27
CA CYS A 287 -1.62 1.54 13.47
C CYS A 287 -2.97 1.72 14.17
N TYR A 288 -4.06 1.81 13.42
CA TYR A 288 -5.39 1.84 14.01
C TYR A 288 -6.43 1.03 13.25
N SER A 289 -7.43 0.53 13.97
CA SER A 289 -8.60 -0.10 13.34
C SER A 289 -9.90 0.40 13.93
N SER A 290 -10.86 0.66 13.05
CA SER A 290 -12.24 1.04 13.37
C SER A 290 -13.25 -0.03 12.99
N ALA A 291 -12.77 -1.22 12.61
CA ALA A 291 -13.57 -2.29 12.05
C ALA A 291 -14.50 -2.93 13.09
N THR A 292 -15.63 -3.47 12.62
CA THR A 292 -16.38 -4.49 13.33
C THR A 292 -15.77 -5.86 13.04
N LEU A 293 -15.26 -6.51 14.09
CA LEU A 293 -14.64 -7.82 14.01
C LEU A 293 -15.59 -8.87 14.56
N THR A 294 -16.09 -9.75 13.70
CA THR A 294 -17.09 -10.77 14.04
C THR A 294 -16.52 -12.16 13.87
N VAL A 295 -16.56 -12.96 14.94
CA VAL A 295 -16.20 -14.38 14.90
C VAL A 295 -17.44 -15.21 15.17
N GLY A 296 -17.65 -16.29 14.43
CA GLY A 296 -18.75 -17.25 14.66
C GLY A 296 -18.52 -18.12 15.90
N ASP A 297 -19.43 -19.07 16.11
CA ASP A 297 -19.27 -20.10 17.14
C ASP A 297 -18.22 -21.13 16.70
N VAL A 298 -17.10 -21.22 17.41
CA VAL A 298 -15.94 -22.07 17.05
C VAL A 298 -15.30 -22.70 18.29
N GLN A 299 -14.30 -23.56 18.14
CA GLN A 299 -13.67 -24.19 19.32
C GLN A 299 -12.84 -23.19 20.12
N HIS A 300 -11.98 -22.40 19.47
CA HIS A 300 -11.12 -21.40 20.11
C HIS A 300 -11.17 -20.06 19.39
N ILE A 301 -11.30 -18.96 20.13
CA ILE A 301 -11.28 -17.60 19.60
C ILE A 301 -10.13 -16.81 20.24
N HIS A 302 -9.25 -16.26 19.41
CA HIS A 302 -8.28 -15.24 19.79
C HIS A 302 -8.58 -13.95 19.03
N LEU A 303 -9.25 -13.01 19.69
CA LEU A 303 -9.78 -11.80 19.06
C LEU A 303 -9.17 -10.55 19.69
N GLY A 304 -8.40 -9.80 18.89
CA GLY A 304 -7.85 -8.52 19.30
C GLY A 304 -8.38 -7.38 18.44
N GLY A 305 -8.51 -6.18 19.00
CA GLY A 305 -8.83 -5.01 18.18
C GLY A 305 -7.76 -4.71 17.12
N ILE A 306 -6.49 -4.98 17.42
CA ILE A 306 -5.35 -4.75 16.52
C ILE A 306 -4.66 -6.05 16.12
N LEU A 307 -4.33 -6.91 17.09
CA LEU A 307 -3.64 -8.17 16.89
C LEU A 307 -4.41 -9.33 17.54
N GLY A 308 -4.75 -10.37 16.78
CA GLY A 308 -5.49 -11.52 17.33
C GLY A 308 -4.65 -12.39 18.27
N TYR A 309 -3.54 -12.93 17.75
CA TYR A 309 -2.68 -13.85 18.48
C TYR A 309 -1.21 -13.54 18.27
N ARG A 310 -0.43 -13.60 19.35
CA ARG A 310 1.03 -13.50 19.32
C ARG A 310 1.64 -14.69 20.04
N SER A 311 2.50 -15.43 19.36
CA SER A 311 3.39 -16.45 19.95
C SER A 311 4.81 -16.31 19.42
N GLY A 312 5.80 -16.09 20.28
CA GLY A 312 7.20 -16.02 19.84
C GLY A 312 8.10 -15.19 20.76
N ASN A 313 9.12 -14.58 20.16
CA ASN A 313 10.05 -13.67 20.83
C ASN A 313 9.36 -12.35 21.24
N ASP A 314 10.13 -11.26 21.34
CA ASP A 314 9.60 -9.97 21.74
C ASP A 314 8.57 -9.48 20.69
N ALA A 315 7.56 -8.76 21.18
CA ALA A 315 6.64 -8.00 20.35
C ALA A 315 6.69 -6.54 20.79
N ALA A 316 6.83 -5.62 19.84
CA ALA A 316 6.76 -4.19 20.07
C ALA A 316 5.44 -3.65 19.51
N LEU A 317 4.44 -3.49 20.38
CA LEU A 317 3.17 -2.85 20.05
C LEU A 317 3.19 -1.44 20.63
N THR A 318 3.32 -0.43 19.77
CA THR A 318 3.44 0.96 20.22
C THR A 318 2.61 1.95 19.43
N GLY A 319 1.95 2.89 20.10
CA GLY A 319 1.22 3.96 19.42
C GLY A 319 -0.02 3.48 18.67
N ASN A 320 -0.57 2.31 18.98
CA ASN A 320 -1.71 1.76 18.23
C ASN A 320 -3.04 2.13 18.89
N TYR A 321 -4.14 2.20 18.13
CA TYR A 321 -5.45 2.27 18.78
C TYR A 321 -6.58 1.53 18.06
N PHE A 322 -7.55 1.06 18.84
CA PHE A 322 -8.76 0.42 18.33
C PHE A 322 -10.02 1.15 18.80
N ASP A 323 -10.84 1.61 17.85
CA ASP A 323 -12.12 2.28 18.13
C ASP A 323 -13.34 1.57 17.53
N GLY A 324 -13.13 0.35 17.00
CA GLY A 324 -14.18 -0.52 16.47
C GLY A 324 -14.91 -1.36 17.52
N ILE A 325 -15.59 -2.41 17.04
CA ILE A 325 -16.44 -3.30 17.85
C ILE A 325 -15.99 -4.75 17.68
N LEU A 326 -15.89 -5.49 18.80
CA LEU A 326 -15.63 -6.93 18.83
C LEU A 326 -16.94 -7.69 19.04
N ARG A 327 -17.21 -8.68 18.19
CA ARG A 327 -18.40 -9.54 18.22
C ARG A 327 -17.98 -11.01 18.19
N PRO A 328 -17.49 -11.55 19.31
CA PRO A 328 -17.18 -12.97 19.38
C PRO A 328 -18.44 -13.83 19.45
N GLY A 329 -18.39 -14.99 18.82
CA GLY A 329 -19.32 -16.08 19.07
C GLY A 329 -18.96 -16.86 20.33
N SER A 330 -19.63 -17.99 20.52
CA SER A 330 -19.40 -18.94 21.59
C SER A 330 -18.14 -19.76 21.31
N ALA A 331 -17.31 -20.00 22.33
CA ALA A 331 -16.12 -20.85 22.22
C ALA A 331 -15.80 -21.59 23.51
N THR A 332 -15.07 -22.70 23.40
CA THR A 332 -14.58 -23.45 24.56
C THR A 332 -13.31 -22.85 25.17
N CYS A 333 -12.50 -22.16 24.36
CA CYS A 333 -11.41 -21.29 24.82
C CYS A 333 -11.58 -19.92 24.19
N PHE A 334 -11.51 -18.88 25.02
CA PHE A 334 -11.86 -17.53 24.60
C PHE A 334 -10.85 -16.53 25.14
N ALA A 335 -10.23 -15.77 24.23
CA ALA A 335 -9.33 -14.68 24.57
C ALA A 335 -9.68 -13.44 23.75
N GLN A 336 -10.02 -12.36 24.44
CA GLN A 336 -10.42 -11.10 23.82
C GLN A 336 -9.75 -9.92 24.48
N GLY A 337 -9.08 -9.09 23.67
CA GLY A 337 -8.44 -7.86 24.12
C GLY A 337 -8.70 -6.69 23.18
N GLY A 338 -8.78 -5.49 23.73
CA GLY A 338 -8.99 -4.27 22.95
C GLY A 338 -7.84 -3.97 21.99
N ILE A 339 -6.63 -4.44 22.29
CA ILE A 339 -5.45 -4.35 21.41
C ILE A 339 -5.02 -5.75 20.96
N LEU A 340 -4.77 -6.66 21.92
CA LEU A 340 -4.23 -7.99 21.66
C LEU A 340 -5.14 -9.07 22.25
N GLY A 341 -5.61 -10.00 21.43
CA GLY A 341 -6.46 -11.10 21.89
C GLY A 341 -5.72 -12.04 22.84
N TYR A 342 -4.59 -12.59 22.39
CA TYR A 342 -3.87 -13.62 23.13
C TYR A 342 -2.36 -13.55 22.94
N LEU A 343 -1.60 -13.66 24.03
CA LEU A 343 -0.13 -13.51 24.05
C LEU A 343 0.56 -14.71 24.69
N ILE A 344 1.51 -15.30 23.95
CA ILE A 344 2.55 -16.21 24.45
C ILE A 344 3.89 -15.60 24.06
N SER A 345 4.54 -14.89 24.97
CA SER A 345 5.89 -14.38 24.74
C SER A 345 6.85 -15.02 25.72
N SER A 346 8.00 -15.47 25.21
CA SER A 346 9.12 -15.94 26.04
C SER A 346 10.11 -14.80 26.39
N GLY A 347 9.78 -13.55 26.05
CA GLY A 347 10.68 -12.41 26.15
C GLY A 347 10.04 -11.13 26.70
N ALA A 348 10.73 -9.99 26.57
CA ALA A 348 10.36 -8.70 27.14
C ALA A 348 9.52 -7.87 26.15
N SER A 349 8.33 -8.38 25.80
CA SER A 349 7.38 -7.65 24.93
C SER A 349 7.11 -6.23 25.44
N LYS A 350 7.13 -5.25 24.52
CA LYS A 350 7.02 -3.83 24.80
C LYS A 350 5.66 -3.32 24.34
N PHE A 351 4.80 -3.02 25.31
CA PHE A 351 3.51 -2.34 25.08
C PHE A 351 3.63 -0.91 25.59
N ALA A 352 3.42 0.08 24.72
CA ALA A 352 3.45 1.49 25.11
C ALA A 352 2.49 2.33 24.26
N ALA A 353 1.77 3.24 24.90
CA ALA A 353 0.85 4.17 24.23
C ALA A 353 -0.11 3.44 23.27
N ASN A 354 -0.72 2.32 23.69
CA ASN A 354 -1.80 1.71 22.94
C ASN A 354 -3.14 2.02 23.59
N TYR A 355 -4.16 2.31 22.81
CA TYR A 355 -5.46 2.76 23.32
C TYR A 355 -6.61 2.00 22.68
N TRP A 356 -7.64 1.70 23.45
CA TRP A 356 -8.81 1.02 22.90
C TRP A 356 -10.10 1.57 23.50
N SER A 357 -11.16 1.60 22.69
CA SER A 357 -12.47 2.05 23.14
C SER A 357 -13.04 1.10 24.19
N SER A 358 -13.37 1.59 25.37
CA SER A 358 -14.05 0.79 26.40
C SER A 358 -15.45 0.31 25.97
N ALA A 359 -15.98 0.84 24.87
CA ALA A 359 -17.23 0.42 24.25
C ALA A 359 -17.04 -0.71 23.20
N SER A 360 -15.80 -1.14 22.96
CA SER A 360 -15.47 -2.18 21.97
C SER A 360 -16.03 -3.57 22.28
N GLY A 361 -16.39 -3.84 23.54
CA GLY A 361 -16.74 -5.17 24.04
C GLY A 361 -15.60 -5.89 24.75
N ALA A 362 -14.36 -5.40 24.68
CA ALA A 362 -13.22 -5.94 25.45
C ALA A 362 -13.26 -5.53 26.93
N ALA A 363 -12.71 -6.38 27.80
CA ALA A 363 -12.53 -6.08 29.23
C ALA A 363 -11.12 -5.54 29.56
N HIS A 364 -10.13 -5.89 28.74
CA HIS A 364 -8.72 -5.56 28.93
C HIS A 364 -8.06 -5.23 27.59
N GLY A 365 -6.94 -4.50 27.62
CA GLY A 365 -6.13 -4.23 26.43
C GLY A 365 -5.51 -5.49 25.85
N VAL A 366 -5.03 -6.40 26.72
CA VAL A 366 -4.57 -7.75 26.37
C VAL A 366 -5.51 -8.78 27.00
N GLY A 367 -6.00 -9.74 26.20
CA GLY A 367 -7.08 -10.67 26.59
C GLY A 367 -6.70 -11.82 27.52
N THR A 368 -6.10 -12.91 27.02
CA THR A 368 -5.84 -14.15 27.78
C THR A 368 -4.56 -14.90 27.37
N ASP A 369 -4.04 -15.78 28.24
CA ASP A 369 -2.93 -16.73 28.06
C ASP A 369 -3.40 -18.13 28.52
N VAL A 370 -2.72 -19.20 28.12
CA VAL A 370 -3.15 -20.61 28.28
C VAL A 370 -3.15 -21.07 29.74
N TYR A 371 -2.54 -20.29 30.64
CA TYR A 371 -2.45 -20.59 32.07
C TYR A 371 -3.42 -19.74 32.91
N GLY A 372 -4.31 -18.98 32.25
CA GLY A 372 -5.33 -18.17 32.91
C GLY A 372 -4.79 -16.87 33.53
N ASN A 373 -3.57 -16.46 33.21
CA ASN A 373 -2.95 -15.24 33.74
C ASN A 373 -3.02 -14.11 32.72
N VAL A 374 -4.18 -13.48 32.48
CA VAL A 374 -4.20 -12.18 31.77
C VAL A 374 -5.42 -11.33 32.10
N GLY A 375 -5.13 -10.03 32.11
CA GLY A 375 -6.06 -8.90 32.11
C GLY A 375 -5.22 -7.62 32.18
N VAL A 376 -4.28 -7.44 31.24
CA VAL A 376 -3.26 -6.40 31.34
C VAL A 376 -3.66 -5.17 30.55
N ASN A 377 -3.75 -4.05 31.25
CA ASN A 377 -3.92 -2.72 30.66
C ASN A 377 -2.62 -1.92 30.65
N THR A 378 -1.53 -2.45 31.22
CA THR A 378 -0.21 -1.80 31.20
C THR A 378 0.26 -1.63 29.76
N GLY A 379 0.46 -0.38 29.33
CA GLY A 379 0.80 -0.05 27.95
C GLY A 379 -0.37 -0.12 26.95
N CYS A 380 -1.55 -0.57 27.39
CA CYS A 380 -2.79 -0.71 26.61
C CYS A 380 -4.05 -0.24 27.39
N PRO A 381 -4.07 0.98 27.96
CA PRO A 381 -5.23 1.45 28.72
C PRO A 381 -6.49 1.64 27.86
N PRO A 382 -7.69 1.37 28.42
CA PRO A 382 -8.94 1.76 27.77
C PRO A 382 -9.12 3.28 27.80
N LEU A 383 -9.82 3.80 26.79
CA LEU A 383 -10.39 5.14 26.77
C LEU A 383 -11.91 5.03 26.64
N SER A 384 -12.65 5.83 27.41
CA SER A 384 -14.08 6.00 27.21
C SER A 384 -14.40 6.67 25.87
N ALA A 385 -15.65 6.62 25.42
CA ALA A 385 -16.08 7.30 24.19
C ALA A 385 -15.73 8.81 24.20
N GLN A 386 -15.83 9.48 25.35
CA GLN A 386 -15.44 10.88 25.50
C GLN A 386 -13.92 11.08 25.34
N GLN A 387 -13.13 10.19 25.92
CA GLN A 387 -11.66 10.27 25.86
C GLN A 387 -11.12 9.92 24.47
N MET A 388 -11.73 8.95 23.78
CA MET A 388 -11.45 8.69 22.36
C MET A 388 -11.67 9.94 21.51
N GLY A 389 -12.63 10.79 21.91
CA GLY A 389 -12.92 12.10 21.31
C GLY A 389 -11.99 13.24 21.71
N THR A 390 -10.89 12.98 22.44
CA THR A 390 -10.02 14.03 23.00
C THR A 390 -8.54 13.76 22.69
N GLN A 391 -7.91 14.66 21.93
CA GLN A 391 -6.50 14.52 21.48
C GLN A 391 -5.51 14.26 22.61
N ALA A 392 -5.68 14.95 23.75
CA ALA A 392 -4.76 14.87 24.89
C ALA A 392 -4.73 13.50 25.59
N ASP A 393 -5.77 12.67 25.41
CA ASP A 393 -5.85 11.34 26.05
C ASP A 393 -4.97 10.30 25.34
N TYR A 394 -4.52 10.58 24.11
CA TYR A 394 -3.58 9.75 23.35
C TYR A 394 -2.12 10.07 23.71
N ALA A 395 -1.79 9.96 25.01
CA ALA A 395 -0.45 10.26 25.50
C ALA A 395 0.64 9.40 24.82
N GLY A 396 1.72 10.04 24.38
CA GLY A 396 2.82 9.38 23.67
C GLY A 396 2.64 9.25 22.15
N PHE A 397 1.49 9.66 21.59
CA PHE A 397 1.36 9.84 20.14
C PHE A 397 2.15 11.06 19.68
N ASP A 398 2.96 10.90 18.63
CA ASP A 398 3.64 12.02 17.96
C ASP A 398 2.65 12.73 17.04
N PHE A 399 1.98 13.76 17.59
CA PHE A 399 1.08 14.62 16.82
C PHE A 399 1.80 15.66 15.96
N GLU A 400 3.14 15.75 15.98
CA GLU A 400 3.88 16.64 15.10
C GLU A 400 4.20 15.98 13.76
N ARG A 401 4.53 14.68 13.78
CA ARG A 401 5.07 13.97 12.61
C ARG A 401 4.19 12.82 12.11
N ILE A 402 3.54 12.08 13.00
CA ILE A 402 2.87 10.83 12.63
C ILE A 402 1.36 10.98 12.59
N TRP A 403 0.80 11.53 13.66
CA TRP A 403 -0.64 11.65 13.85
C TRP A 403 -1.09 13.09 13.67
N ARG A 404 -2.29 13.30 13.14
CA ARG A 404 -3.02 14.55 13.28
C ARG A 404 -4.35 14.28 13.95
N TRP A 405 -4.91 15.32 14.55
CA TRP A 405 -6.29 15.28 15.00
C TRP A 405 -7.23 15.53 13.82
N ASP A 406 -8.20 14.64 13.62
CA ASP A 406 -9.31 14.88 12.69
C ASP A 406 -10.52 15.38 13.48
N GLY A 407 -10.82 16.69 13.35
CA GLY A 407 -11.95 17.29 14.06
C GLY A 407 -13.32 16.82 13.57
N THR A 408 -13.40 16.29 12.35
CA THR A 408 -14.65 15.77 11.77
C THR A 408 -14.92 14.35 12.24
N LYS A 409 -13.88 13.49 12.24
CA LYS A 409 -13.98 12.12 12.77
C LYS A 409 -13.89 12.07 14.29
N GLY A 410 -13.41 13.13 14.94
CA GLY A 410 -13.22 13.19 16.39
C GLY A 410 -12.18 12.21 16.91
N ARG A 411 -11.12 11.94 16.13
CA ARG A 411 -10.08 10.95 16.48
C ARG A 411 -8.72 11.25 15.84
N PRO A 412 -7.62 10.63 16.31
CA PRO A 412 -6.33 10.71 15.64
C PRO A 412 -6.36 9.99 14.29
N VAL A 413 -5.82 10.59 13.24
CA VAL A 413 -5.60 9.94 11.94
C VAL A 413 -4.16 10.14 11.50
N LEU A 414 -3.69 9.30 10.59
CA LEU A 414 -2.29 9.30 10.16
C LEU A 414 -2.03 10.43 9.15
N ARG A 415 -1.01 11.24 9.41
CA ARG A 415 -0.62 12.39 8.56
C ARG A 415 -0.18 11.99 7.17
N VAL A 416 0.37 10.77 7.00
CA VAL A 416 0.85 10.30 5.70
C VAL A 416 -0.26 10.25 4.64
N PHE A 417 -1.53 10.22 5.05
CA PHE A 417 -2.70 10.24 4.16
C PHE A 417 -3.21 11.65 3.81
N ASP A 418 -2.52 12.71 4.25
CA ASP A 418 -2.88 14.10 3.98
C ASP A 418 -2.25 14.65 2.69
N GLN A 419 -1.65 13.78 1.88
CA GLN A 419 -1.09 14.17 0.58
C GLN A 419 -2.15 14.94 -0.21
N GLU A 420 -1.88 16.23 -0.47
CA GLU A 420 -2.66 17.02 -1.41
C GLU A 420 -2.76 16.22 -2.70
N GLU A 421 -3.97 16.06 -3.26
CA GLU A 421 -4.06 15.70 -4.66
C GLU A 421 -3.31 16.78 -5.43
N THR A 422 -2.05 16.55 -5.77
CA THR A 422 -1.34 17.35 -6.76
C THR A 422 -1.96 17.01 -8.11
N VAL A 423 -3.19 17.49 -8.31
CA VAL A 423 -3.80 17.67 -9.62
C VAL A 423 -3.11 18.89 -10.21
N GLY A 424 -2.09 18.63 -11.04
CA GLY A 424 -1.39 19.60 -11.89
C GLY A 424 -1.10 19.00 -13.26
#